data_AF-A0A850DFM4-F1
#
_entry.id   AF-A0A850DFM4-F1
#
_cell.length_a   1.000
_cell.length_b   1.000
_cell.length_c   1.000
_cell.angle_alpha   90.00
_cell.angle_beta   90.00
_cell.angle_gamma   90.00
#
_symmetry.space_group_name_H-M   'P 1'
#
loop_
_entity.id
_entity.type
_entity.pdbx_description
1 polymer ?
#
loop_
_entity_poly.entity_id
_entity_poly.type
_entity_poly.pdbx_seq_one_letter_code
_entity_poly.pdbx_strand_id
1 'polypeptide(L)'
;MPTFRSHRRTADLVVAGTAVVVSAAVILQIDAPWLRWCDGRLFELLNRLPDDWYRVMWAAQLPGVLGAPLLVAVVVMWWRFRLALGLAALVPMKLVVEYDVLKTVVHQQRPGAVMPGAIVRNVPAAGQAFPSGHAVILFGMAMLASPYLGRHGNAVV
;
A
#
# COMPACT_ATOMS: atom_id res chain seq x y z
N MET A 1 -8.19 -9.54 35.30
CA MET A 1 -8.67 -9.91 33.94
C MET A 1 -8.40 -8.73 33.01
N PRO A 2 -7.42 -8.79 32.09
CA PRO A 2 -7.25 -7.76 31.08
C PRO A 2 -8.48 -7.80 30.17
N THR A 3 -9.24 -6.70 30.14
CA THR A 3 -10.44 -6.58 29.32
C THR A 3 -10.03 -6.60 27.84
N PHE A 4 -10.81 -7.25 26.97
CA PHE A 4 -10.56 -7.40 25.53
C PHE A 4 -9.99 -6.16 24.79
N ARG A 5 -10.25 -4.95 25.29
CA ARG A 5 -9.69 -3.69 24.77
C ARG A 5 -8.17 -3.54 24.95
N SER A 6 -7.58 -4.00 26.07
CA SER A 6 -6.13 -3.85 26.29
C SER A 6 -5.33 -4.74 25.36
N HIS A 7 -5.79 -5.99 25.18
CA HIS A 7 -5.14 -6.97 24.30
C HIS A 7 -5.12 -6.52 22.83
N ARG A 8 -6.18 -5.82 22.38
CA ARG A 8 -6.23 -5.24 21.02
C ARG A 8 -5.24 -4.09 20.87
N ARG A 9 -5.18 -3.16 21.83
CA ARG A 9 -4.22 -2.05 21.76
C ARG A 9 -2.77 -2.54 21.70
N THR A 10 -2.43 -3.58 22.45
CA THR A 10 -1.09 -4.17 22.39
C THR A 10 -0.81 -4.82 21.04
N ALA A 11 -1.77 -5.56 20.48
CA ALA A 11 -1.64 -6.14 19.15
C ALA A 11 -1.47 -5.06 18.06
N ASP A 12 -2.28 -4.00 18.11
CA ASP A 12 -2.19 -2.87 17.18
C ASP A 12 -0.81 -2.18 17.26
N LEU A 13 -0.27 -2.00 18.47
CA LEU A 13 1.06 -1.43 18.68
C LEU A 13 2.17 -2.34 18.16
N VAL A 14 2.07 -3.65 18.36
CA VAL A 14 3.02 -4.62 17.83
C VAL A 14 3.00 -4.58 16.31
N VAL A 15 1.81 -4.65 15.69
CA VAL A 15 1.67 -4.59 14.23
C VAL A 15 2.23 -3.29 13.67
N ALA A 16 1.91 -2.15 14.27
CA ALA A 16 2.44 -0.85 13.84
C ALA A 16 3.96 -0.78 14.00
N GLY A 17 4.50 -1.24 15.14
CA GLY A 17 5.94 -1.30 15.40
C GLY A 17 6.66 -2.21 14.41
N THR A 18 6.14 -3.41 14.15
CA THR A 18 6.68 -4.33 13.15
C THR A 18 6.64 -3.72 11.75
N ALA A 19 5.53 -3.08 11.36
CA ALA A 19 5.42 -2.42 10.06
C ALA A 19 6.46 -1.31 9.88
N VAL A 20 6.70 -0.50 10.92
CA VAL A 20 7.74 0.54 10.90
C VAL A 20 9.13 -0.07 10.76
N VAL A 21 9.46 -1.09 11.56
CA VAL A 21 10.77 -1.76 11.53
C VAL A 21 11.03 -2.41 10.17
N VAL A 22 10.05 -3.14 9.64
CA VAL A 22 10.15 -3.79 8.32
C VAL A 22 10.30 -2.74 7.22
N SER A 23 9.51 -1.66 7.26
CA SER A 23 9.61 -0.57 6.28
C SER A 23 10.98 0.09 6.31
N ALA A 24 11.50 0.38 7.50
CA ALA A 24 12.84 0.94 7.66
C ALA A 24 13.93 -0.02 7.14
N ALA A 25 13.83 -1.31 7.46
CA ALA A 25 14.76 -2.32 6.96
C ALA A 25 14.75 -2.39 5.42
N VAL A 26 13.57 -2.36 4.78
CA VAL A 26 13.45 -2.33 3.32
C VAL A 26 14.07 -1.07 2.73
N ILE A 27 13.79 0.10 3.32
CA ILE A 27 14.37 1.38 2.86
C ILE A 27 15.89 1.34 2.94
N LEU A 28 16.46 0.82 4.03
CA LEU A 28 17.91 0.69 4.20
C LEU A 28 18.56 -0.30 3.22
N GLN A 29 17.78 -1.25 2.69
CA GLN A 29 18.23 -2.28 1.75
C GLN A 29 17.81 -2.01 0.30
N ILE A 30 17.18 -0.86 0.01
CA ILE A 30 16.59 -0.58 -1.30
C ILE A 30 17.62 -0.63 -2.43
N ASP A 31 18.88 -0.30 -2.10
CA ASP A 31 20.01 -0.33 -2.99
C ASP A 31 20.83 -1.63 -2.94
N ALA A 32 20.34 -2.66 -2.26
CA ALA A 32 21.03 -3.95 -2.23
C ALA A 32 20.96 -4.63 -3.61
N PRO A 33 22.08 -5.16 -4.15
CA PRO A 33 22.10 -5.78 -5.48
C PRO A 33 21.11 -6.94 -5.64
N TRP A 34 20.96 -7.77 -4.62
CA TRP A 34 20.05 -8.92 -4.63
C TRP A 34 18.58 -8.48 -4.70
N LEU A 35 18.22 -7.40 -3.98
CA LEU A 35 16.85 -6.89 -3.96
C LEU A 35 16.49 -6.30 -5.32
N ARG A 36 17.38 -5.50 -5.92
CA ARG A 36 17.19 -4.97 -7.28
C ARG A 36 17.10 -6.06 -8.34
N TRP A 37 17.89 -7.14 -8.18
CA TRP A 37 17.82 -8.30 -9.07
C TRP A 37 16.48 -9.03 -8.96
N CYS A 38 16.01 -9.29 -7.73
CA CYS A 38 14.70 -9.91 -7.49
C CYS A 38 13.56 -9.06 -8.04
N ASP A 39 13.56 -7.75 -7.75
CA ASP A 39 12.55 -6.81 -8.22
C ASP A 39 12.49 -6.74 -9.74
N GLY A 40 13.65 -6.66 -10.42
CA GLY A 40 13.72 -6.67 -11.87
C GLY A 40 13.22 -7.98 -12.49
N ARG A 41 13.55 -9.13 -11.90
CA ARG A 41 13.06 -10.44 -12.36
C ARG A 41 11.55 -10.57 -12.21
N LEU A 42 10.99 -10.10 -11.10
CA LEU A 42 9.56 -10.09 -10.87
C LEU A 42 8.86 -9.14 -11.86
N PHE A 43 9.41 -7.95 -12.07
CA PHE A 43 8.89 -7.01 -13.06
C PHE A 43 8.87 -7.62 -14.46
N GLU A 44 9.98 -8.20 -14.92
CA GLU A 44 10.02 -8.86 -16.23
C GLU A 44 9.01 -9.99 -16.37
N LEU A 45 8.85 -10.82 -15.32
CA LEU A 45 7.89 -11.90 -15.31
C LEU A 45 6.46 -11.37 -15.49
N LEU A 46 6.08 -10.36 -14.71
CA LEU A 46 4.76 -9.73 -14.77
C LEU A 46 4.56 -8.95 -16.08
N ASN A 47 5.60 -8.29 -16.58
CA ASN A 47 5.55 -7.49 -17.80
C ASN A 47 5.41 -8.36 -19.07
N ARG A 48 5.77 -9.65 -19.00
CA ARG A 48 5.58 -10.65 -20.07
C ARG A 48 4.22 -11.34 -20.03
N LEU A 49 3.37 -11.06 -19.04
CA LEU A 49 2.03 -11.65 -18.99
C LEU A 49 1.17 -11.21 -20.18
N PRO A 50 0.26 -12.08 -20.65
CA PRO A 50 -0.70 -11.73 -21.70
C PRO A 50 -1.51 -10.47 -21.35
N ASP A 51 -1.91 -9.71 -22.37
CA ASP A 51 -2.69 -8.49 -22.20
C ASP A 51 -4.02 -8.71 -21.46
N ASP A 52 -4.57 -9.92 -21.46
CA ASP A 52 -5.79 -10.25 -20.70
C ASP A 52 -5.64 -10.02 -19.19
N TRP A 53 -4.44 -10.19 -18.64
CA TRP A 53 -4.15 -9.93 -17.24
C TRP A 53 -4.22 -8.44 -16.88
N TYR A 54 -4.11 -7.55 -17.87
CA TYR A 54 -4.20 -6.11 -17.65
C TYR A 54 -5.50 -5.74 -16.93
N ARG A 55 -6.63 -6.31 -17.35
CA ARG A 55 -7.95 -6.02 -16.75
C ARG A 55 -8.01 -6.43 -15.28
N VAL A 56 -7.45 -7.59 -14.95
CA VAL A 56 -7.41 -8.11 -13.58
C VAL A 56 -6.52 -7.24 -12.70
N MET A 57 -5.31 -6.90 -13.17
CA MET A 57 -4.37 -6.05 -12.43
C MET A 57 -4.91 -4.63 -12.26
N TRP A 58 -5.57 -4.08 -13.29
CA TRP A 58 -6.22 -2.79 -13.23
C TRP A 58 -7.36 -2.77 -12.20
N ALA A 59 -8.23 -3.78 -12.21
CA ALA A 59 -9.31 -3.90 -11.24
C ALA A 59 -8.79 -4.01 -9.80
N ALA A 60 -7.70 -4.74 -9.58
CA ALA A 60 -7.06 -4.86 -8.27
C ALA A 60 -6.48 -3.52 -7.74
N GLN A 61 -6.17 -2.57 -8.63
CA GLN A 61 -5.68 -1.24 -8.24
C GLN A 61 -6.79 -0.27 -7.87
N LEU A 62 -8.03 -0.47 -8.35
CA LEU A 62 -9.15 0.44 -8.11
C LEU A 62 -9.40 0.76 -6.63
N PRO A 63 -9.37 -0.21 -5.69
CA PRO A 63 -9.55 0.12 -4.28
C PRO A 63 -8.35 0.89 -3.69
N GLY A 64 -7.19 0.86 -4.35
CA GLY A 64 -6.02 1.65 -4.00
C GLY A 64 -6.07 3.10 -4.50
N VAL A 65 -7.10 3.50 -5.24
CA VAL A 65 -7.23 4.88 -5.72
C VAL A 65 -7.48 5.80 -4.54
N LEU A 66 -6.86 6.99 -4.55
CA LEU A 66 -6.91 7.97 -3.45
C LEU A 66 -8.34 8.32 -3.00
N GLY A 67 -9.31 8.28 -3.93
CA GLY A 67 -10.72 8.56 -3.64
C GLY A 67 -11.47 7.42 -2.94
N ALA A 68 -10.99 6.17 -3.04
CA ALA A 68 -11.67 5.01 -2.47
C ALA A 68 -11.84 5.09 -0.93
N PRO A 69 -10.81 5.45 -0.13
CA PRO A 69 -10.99 5.64 1.31
C PRO A 69 -12.05 6.67 1.66
N LEU A 70 -12.11 7.79 0.93
CA LEU A 70 -13.06 8.86 1.19
C LEU A 70 -14.49 8.44 0.87
N LEU A 71 -14.70 7.74 -0.26
CA LEU A 71 -16.01 7.19 -0.61
C LEU A 71 -16.50 6.21 0.45
N VAL A 72 -15.64 5.28 0.88
CA VAL A 72 -15.98 4.32 1.95
C VAL A 72 -16.22 5.06 3.26
N ALA A 73 -15.40 6.06 3.59
CA ALA A 73 -15.56 6.86 4.80
C ALA A 73 -16.92 7.55 4.86
N VAL A 74 -17.38 8.14 3.75
CA VAL A 74 -18.72 8.72 3.63
C VAL A 74 -19.76 7.65 3.92
N VAL A 75 -19.76 6.54 3.18
CA VAL A 75 -20.76 5.47 3.32
C VAL A 75 -20.87 4.95 4.76
N VAL A 76 -19.73 4.74 5.43
CA VAL A 76 -19.72 4.15 6.78
C VAL A 76 -19.84 5.18 7.91
N MET A 77 -19.85 6.49 7.60
CA MET A 77 -19.83 7.56 8.61
C MET A 77 -20.99 7.47 9.59
N TRP A 78 -22.18 7.12 9.09
CA TRP A 78 -23.41 7.03 9.89
C TRP A 78 -23.43 5.85 10.87
N TRP A 79 -22.69 4.78 10.59
CA TRP A 79 -22.70 3.57 11.43
C TRP A 79 -21.39 3.34 12.19
N ARG A 80 -20.28 3.87 11.68
CA ARG A 80 -18.91 3.56 12.13
C ARG A 80 -18.02 4.80 12.06
N PHE A 81 -18.40 5.86 12.78
CA PHE A 81 -17.67 7.13 12.79
C PHE A 81 -16.16 7.01 13.00
N ARG A 82 -15.70 6.10 13.88
CA ARG A 82 -14.26 5.86 14.12
C ARG A 82 -13.53 5.29 12.90
N LEU A 83 -14.17 4.40 12.15
CA LEU A 83 -13.62 3.86 10.90
C LEU A 83 -13.59 4.95 9.83
N ALA A 84 -14.68 5.69 9.69
CA ALA A 84 -14.77 6.80 8.74
C ALA A 84 -13.66 7.84 9.00
N LEU A 85 -13.42 8.21 10.25
CA LEU A 85 -12.34 9.13 10.62
C LEU A 85 -10.96 8.57 10.26
N GLY A 86 -10.71 7.28 10.53
CA GLY A 86 -9.45 6.64 10.15
C GLY A 86 -9.22 6.60 8.64
N LEU A 87 -10.25 6.27 7.87
CA LEU A 87 -10.21 6.26 6.40
C LEU A 87 -10.03 7.66 5.81
N ALA A 88 -10.68 8.67 6.40
CA ALA A 88 -10.51 10.06 6.01
C ALA A 88 -9.09 10.58 6.34
N ALA A 89 -8.54 10.20 7.50
CA ALA A 89 -7.18 10.56 7.90
C ALA A 89 -6.08 9.83 7.12
N LEU A 90 -6.37 8.63 6.58
CA LEU A 90 -5.42 7.85 5.79
C LEU A 90 -4.87 8.64 4.60
N VAL A 91 -5.73 9.36 3.88
CA VAL A 91 -5.34 10.13 2.69
C VAL A 91 -4.31 11.23 3.01
N PRO A 92 -4.58 12.20 3.91
CA PRO A 92 -3.60 13.24 4.23
C PRO A 92 -2.34 12.66 4.89
N MET A 93 -2.46 11.66 5.78
CA MET A 93 -1.29 11.02 6.39
C MET A 93 -0.38 10.36 5.35
N LYS A 94 -0.97 9.64 4.39
CA LYS A 94 -0.23 9.03 3.28
C LYS A 94 0.48 10.10 2.46
N LEU A 95 -0.19 11.21 2.13
CA LEU A 95 0.42 12.27 1.33
C LEU A 95 1.62 12.91 2.04
N VAL A 96 1.50 13.22 3.33
CA VAL A 96 2.61 13.76 4.13
C VAL A 96 3.78 12.77 4.16
N VAL A 97 3.53 11.51 4.50
CA VAL A 97 4.61 10.50 4.58
C VAL A 97 5.25 10.26 3.22
N GLU A 98 4.45 10.18 2.15
CA GLU A 98 4.99 9.94 0.81
C GLU A 98 5.85 11.12 0.34
N TYR A 99 5.31 12.34 0.35
CA TYR A 99 5.98 13.50 -0.24
C TYR A 99 7.07 14.09 0.66
N ASP A 100 6.82 14.20 1.96
CA ASP A 100 7.74 14.91 2.85
C ASP A 100 8.85 14.01 3.40
N VAL A 101 8.60 12.69 3.46
CA VAL A 101 9.55 11.73 4.06
C VAL A 101 10.12 10.76 3.02
N LEU A 102 9.27 9.97 2.35
CA LEU A 102 9.78 8.85 1.57
C LEU A 102 10.42 9.30 0.25
N LYS A 103 9.82 10.29 -0.41
CA LYS A 103 10.33 10.81 -1.68
C LYS A 103 11.57 11.67 -1.55
N THR A 104 11.84 12.20 -0.36
CA THR A 104 13.08 12.92 -0.05
C THR A 104 14.22 11.95 0.29
N VAL A 105 13.89 10.78 0.86
CA VAL A 105 14.86 9.76 1.27
C VAL A 105 15.19 8.78 0.14
N VAL A 106 14.20 8.39 -0.68
CA VAL A 106 14.34 7.34 -1.70
C VAL A 106 14.11 7.89 -3.10
N HIS A 107 15.19 7.93 -3.88
CA HIS A 107 15.15 8.36 -5.28
C HIS A 107 15.12 7.14 -6.21
N GLN A 108 13.99 6.42 -6.23
CA GLN A 108 13.82 5.23 -7.08
C GLN A 108 13.20 5.59 -8.43
N GLN A 109 13.90 5.33 -9.52
CA GLN A 109 13.36 5.51 -10.88
C GLN A 109 12.34 4.41 -11.23
N ARG A 110 11.37 4.74 -12.07
CA ARG A 110 10.40 3.77 -12.59
C ARG A 110 11.05 2.77 -13.55
N PRO A 111 10.62 1.50 -13.56
CA PRO A 111 11.11 0.49 -14.52
C PRO A 111 11.02 0.94 -15.98
N GLY A 112 9.99 1.71 -16.34
CA GLY A 112 9.84 2.28 -17.68
C GLY A 112 10.96 3.24 -18.12
N ALA A 113 11.72 3.79 -17.18
CA ALA A 113 12.86 4.67 -17.46
C ALA A 113 14.21 3.94 -17.49
N VAL A 114 14.30 2.72 -16.91
CA VAL A 114 15.57 2.00 -16.71
C VAL A 114 15.64 0.64 -17.41
N MET A 115 14.50 0.03 -17.75
CA MET A 115 14.44 -1.29 -18.38
C MET A 115 14.01 -1.18 -19.86
N PRO A 116 14.90 -1.52 -20.82
CA PRO A 116 14.55 -1.57 -22.23
C PRO A 116 13.39 -2.54 -22.50
N GLY A 117 12.39 -2.10 -23.27
CA GLY A 117 11.24 -2.93 -23.62
C GLY A 117 10.17 -3.09 -22.53
N ALA A 118 10.21 -2.27 -21.47
CA ALA A 118 9.15 -2.22 -20.47
C ALA A 118 7.80 -1.81 -21.09
N ILE A 119 6.73 -2.57 -20.83
CA ILE A 119 5.40 -2.28 -21.34
C ILE A 119 4.69 -1.38 -20.33
N VAL A 120 4.77 -0.08 -20.56
CA VAL A 120 4.13 0.93 -19.70
C VAL A 120 2.75 1.27 -20.24
N ARG A 121 1.70 0.97 -19.47
CA ARG A 121 0.30 1.21 -19.87
C ARG A 121 -0.27 2.40 -19.10
N ASN A 122 -0.67 3.46 -19.82
CA ASN A 122 -1.45 4.60 -19.29
C ASN A 122 -0.84 5.32 -18.07
N VAL A 123 0.49 5.30 -17.89
CA VAL A 123 1.18 6.01 -16.81
C VAL A 123 2.51 6.59 -17.29
N PRO A 124 3.04 7.65 -16.65
CA PRO A 124 4.35 8.18 -16.99
C PRO A 124 5.45 7.11 -16.86
N ALA A 125 6.26 6.97 -17.91
CA ALA A 125 7.38 6.04 -17.95
C ALA A 125 8.50 6.41 -16.97
N ALA A 126 8.58 7.68 -16.57
CA ALA A 126 9.57 8.22 -15.63
C ALA A 126 8.90 8.83 -14.39
N GLY A 127 9.71 9.04 -13.34
CA GLY A 127 9.27 9.58 -12.05
C GLY A 127 9.64 8.67 -10.89
N GLN A 128 9.28 9.08 -9.66
CA GLN A 128 9.53 8.26 -8.49
C GLN A 128 8.58 7.05 -8.43
N ALA A 129 9.16 5.88 -8.23
CA ALA A 129 8.47 4.60 -8.21
C ALA A 129 8.14 4.12 -6.78
N PHE A 130 8.88 4.62 -5.79
CA PHE A 130 8.75 4.21 -4.39
C PHE A 130 8.17 5.33 -3.53
N PRO A 131 7.22 5.02 -2.62
CA PRO A 131 6.43 3.78 -2.55
C PRO A 131 5.30 3.76 -3.60
N SER A 132 4.64 2.61 -3.78
CA SER A 132 3.41 2.53 -4.58
C SER A 132 2.23 3.16 -3.83
N GLY A 133 1.73 4.29 -4.34
CA GLY A 133 0.59 4.98 -3.73
C GLY A 133 -0.67 4.12 -3.63
N HIS A 134 -0.98 3.32 -4.66
CA HIS A 134 -2.16 2.45 -4.66
C HIS A 134 -2.06 1.33 -3.62
N ALA A 135 -0.87 0.74 -3.47
CA ALA A 135 -0.63 -0.30 -2.48
C ALA A 135 -0.81 0.26 -1.05
N VAL A 136 -0.23 1.42 -0.74
CA VAL A 136 -0.36 2.06 0.58
C VAL A 136 -1.82 2.31 0.94
N ILE A 137 -2.62 2.81 -0.01
CA ILE A 137 -4.05 3.05 0.21
C ILE A 137 -4.82 1.75 0.42
N LEU A 138 -4.62 0.75 -0.45
CA LEU A 138 -5.30 -0.54 -0.38
C LEU A 138 -5.03 -1.23 0.96
N PHE A 139 -3.76 -1.39 1.34
CA PHE A 139 -3.39 -2.07 2.58
C PHE A 139 -3.76 -1.23 3.83
N GLY A 140 -3.68 0.09 3.74
CA GLY A 140 -4.14 0.99 4.80
C GLY A 140 -5.64 0.83 5.07
N MET A 141 -6.46 0.77 4.01
CA MET A 141 -7.89 0.50 4.13
C MET A 141 -8.17 -0.89 4.73
N ALA A 142 -7.47 -1.92 4.26
CA ALA A 142 -7.64 -3.29 4.75
C ALA A 142 -7.33 -3.38 6.26
N MET A 143 -6.23 -2.78 6.72
CA MET A 143 -5.90 -2.77 8.15
C MET A 143 -6.84 -1.94 9.00
N LEU A 144 -7.35 -0.81 8.49
CA LEU A 144 -8.36 -0.03 9.20
C LEU A 144 -9.70 -0.78 9.29
N ALA A 145 -10.03 -1.57 8.28
CA ALA A 145 -11.26 -2.35 8.21
C ALA A 145 -11.21 -3.66 9.02
N SER A 146 -10.03 -4.30 9.14
CA SER A 146 -9.85 -5.59 9.84
C SER A 146 -10.53 -5.69 11.21
N PRO A 147 -10.48 -4.68 12.11
CA PRO A 147 -11.16 -4.81 13.41
C PRO A 147 -12.68 -4.83 13.33
N TYR A 148 -13.27 -4.49 12.18
CA TYR A 148 -14.70 -4.48 11.88
C TYR A 148 -15.12 -5.69 11.03
N LEU A 149 -14.18 -6.49 10.54
CA LEU A 149 -14.46 -7.72 9.81
C LEU A 149 -14.72 -8.88 10.77
N GLY A 150 -15.65 -9.78 10.40
CA GLY A 150 -15.85 -11.04 11.11
C GLY A 150 -14.65 -11.99 10.94
N ARG A 151 -14.68 -13.16 11.60
CA ARG A 151 -13.60 -14.17 11.52
C ARG A 151 -13.20 -14.52 10.08
N HIS A 152 -14.19 -14.68 9.19
CA HIS A 152 -13.94 -15.00 7.79
C HIS A 152 -13.34 -13.84 6.99
N GLY A 153 -13.71 -12.60 7.29
CA GLY A 153 -13.13 -11.42 6.62
C GLY A 153 -11.69 -11.15 7.07
N ASN A 154 -11.37 -11.43 8.34
CA ASN A 154 -10.00 -11.32 8.85
C ASN A 154 -9.06 -12.44 8.38
N ALA A 155 -9.57 -13.53 7.81
CA ALA A 155 -8.70 -14.56 7.24
C ALA A 155 -8.15 -14.16 5.86
N VAL A 156 -8.72 -13.12 5.24
CA VAL A 156 -8.40 -12.66 3.87
C VAL A 156 -7.62 -11.34 3.90
N VAL A 157 -7.54 -10.67 5.06
CA VAL A 157 -6.73 -9.46 5.30
C VAL A 157 -5.44 -9.85 5.99
#